data_AF-A0A356WTY1-F1
#
_entry.id   AF-A0A356WTY1-F1
#
_cell.length_a   1.000
_cell.length_b   1.000
_cell.length_c   1.000
_cell.angle_alpha   90.00
_cell.angle_beta   90.00
_cell.angle_gamma   90.00
#
_symmetry.space_group_name_H-M   'P 1'
#
loop_
_entity.id
_entity.type
_entity.pdbx_description
1 polymer ?
#
loop_
_entity_poly.entity_id
_entity_poly.type
_entity_poly.pdbx_seq_one_letter_code
_entity_poly.pdbx_strand_id
1 'polypeptide(L)'
;MSFWDHLEEFRWTLIRIIGAVLILAIAGFILIPRIFDSIILAPSSSDFITYRFLESASKYIPFLPDFSADSFNVEMLNINMTTQFMTYISTSLAFAVLLTIPYILFELWRFISPALYENETKGVKMAFGFGGVMFVIGCLVGYFMVFPLIFRFLITFELS
;
A
#
# COMPACT_ATOMS: atom_id res chain seq x y z
N MET A 1 -22.07 -18.19 -24.25
CA MET A 1 -22.61 -16.86 -23.87
C MET A 1 -22.60 -15.99 -25.11
N SER A 2 -23.63 -15.18 -25.33
CA SER A 2 -23.61 -14.16 -26.39
C SER A 2 -22.64 -13.04 -26.00
N PHE A 3 -22.05 -12.33 -26.98
CA PHE A 3 -21.16 -11.18 -26.72
C PHE A 3 -21.83 -10.10 -25.85
N TRP A 4 -23.14 -9.95 -26.01
CA TRP A 4 -23.97 -9.04 -25.24
C TRP A 4 -24.10 -9.44 -23.77
N ASP A 5 -24.19 -10.74 -23.47
CA ASP A 5 -24.25 -11.25 -22.09
C ASP A 5 -22.93 -10.96 -21.36
N HIS A 6 -21.80 -11.09 -22.05
CA HIS A 6 -20.48 -10.81 -21.48
C HIS A 6 -20.27 -9.32 -21.19
N LEU A 7 -20.79 -8.43 -22.06
CA LEU A 7 -20.79 -6.99 -21.80
C LEU A 7 -21.67 -6.60 -20.60
N GLU A 8 -22.79 -7.31 -20.41
CA GLU A 8 -23.64 -7.09 -19.24
C GLU A 8 -22.96 -7.53 -17.95
N GLU A 9 -22.28 -8.68 -17.94
CA GLU A 9 -21.43 -9.10 -16.82
C GLU A 9 -20.34 -8.08 -16.50
N PHE A 10 -19.68 -7.50 -17.51
CA PHE A 10 -18.66 -6.48 -17.33
C PHE A 10 -19.20 -5.20 -16.68
N ARG A 11 -20.39 -4.75 -17.08
CA ARG A 11 -21.00 -3.57 -16.46
C ARG A 11 -21.30 -3.78 -14.99
N TRP A 12 -21.83 -4.95 -14.63
CA TRP A 12 -22.16 -5.26 -13.25
C TRP A 12 -20.94 -5.45 -12.36
N THR A 13 -19.85 -6.03 -12.87
CA THR A 13 -18.58 -6.13 -12.14
C THR A 13 -17.98 -4.74 -11.90
N LEU A 14 -18.01 -3.87 -12.91
CA LEU A 14 -17.53 -2.49 -12.80
C LEU A 14 -18.33 -1.68 -11.78
N ILE A 15 -19.66 -1.79 -11.78
CA ILE A 15 -20.52 -1.11 -10.79
C ILE A 15 -20.21 -1.59 -9.37
N ARG A 16 -20.01 -2.90 -9.15
CA ARG A 16 -19.65 -3.45 -7.83
C ARG A 16 -18.29 -2.99 -7.36
N ILE A 17 -17.30 -2.93 -8.26
CA ILE A 17 -15.97 -2.41 -7.95
C ILE A 17 -16.06 -0.94 -7.55
N ILE A 18 -16.75 -0.12 -8.33
CA ILE A 18 -16.94 1.31 -8.02
C ILE A 18 -17.64 1.48 -6.67
N GLY A 19 -18.70 0.70 -6.42
CA GLY A 19 -19.41 0.70 -5.14
C GLY A 19 -18.50 0.32 -3.97
N ALA A 20 -17.68 -0.73 -4.12
CA ALA A 20 -16.73 -1.15 -3.09
C ALA A 20 -15.66 -0.08 -2.83
N VAL A 21 -15.10 0.53 -3.89
CA VAL A 21 -14.14 1.64 -3.76
C VAL A 21 -14.76 2.82 -3.02
N LEU A 22 -16.00 3.20 -3.34
CA LEU A 22 -16.69 4.31 -2.67
C LEU A 22 -16.94 4.01 -1.19
N ILE A 23 -17.39 2.80 -0.84
CA ILE A 23 -17.60 2.40 0.55
C ILE A 23 -16.28 2.42 1.33
N LEU A 24 -15.21 1.86 0.76
CA LEU A 24 -13.89 1.86 1.37
C LEU A 24 -13.26 3.26 1.42
N ALA A 25 -13.58 4.15 0.48
CA ALA A 25 -13.17 5.55 0.51
C ALA A 25 -13.81 6.30 1.67
N ILE A 26 -15.11 6.12 1.88
CA ILE A 26 -15.82 6.72 3.03
C ILE A 26 -15.25 6.16 4.35
N ALA A 27 -15.04 4.85 4.43
CA ALA A 27 -14.43 4.22 5.60
C ALA A 27 -12.99 4.72 5.84
N GLY A 28 -12.19 4.83 4.78
CA GLY A 28 -10.82 5.38 4.83
C GLY A 28 -10.80 6.82 5.32
N PHE A 29 -11.72 7.66 4.84
CA PHE A 29 -11.87 9.04 5.29
C PHE A 29 -12.20 9.16 6.80
N ILE A 30 -12.90 8.18 7.37
CA ILE A 30 -13.21 8.12 8.81
C ILE A 30 -12.01 7.61 9.62
N LEU A 31 -11.23 6.67 9.07
CA LEU A 31 -10.10 6.05 9.77
C LEU A 31 -8.82 6.89 9.74
N ILE A 32 -8.62 7.71 8.71
CA ILE A 32 -7.36 8.46 8.53
C ILE A 32 -7.00 9.42 9.64
N PRO A 33 -7.91 10.15 10.29
CA PRO A 33 -7.55 10.95 11.47
C PRO A 33 -6.88 10.12 12.57
N ARG A 34 -7.16 8.81 12.63
CA ARG A 34 -6.54 7.89 13.60
C ARG A 34 -5.27 7.22 13.06
N ILE A 35 -5.21 6.95 11.74
CA ILE A 35 -4.11 6.22 11.10
C ILE A 35 -2.95 7.14 10.72
N PHE A 36 -3.21 8.42 10.46
CA PHE A 36 -2.21 9.36 9.95
C PHE A 36 -1.00 9.48 10.88
N ASP A 37 -1.24 9.76 12.16
CA ASP A 37 -0.15 9.93 13.13
C ASP A 37 0.48 8.60 13.57
N SER A 38 -0.32 7.54 13.67
CA SER A 38 0.13 6.26 14.24
C SER A 38 0.72 5.27 13.23
N ILE A 39 0.38 5.38 11.95
CA ILE A 39 0.81 4.44 10.89
C ILE A 39 1.51 5.20 9.78
N ILE A 40 0.96 6.30 9.26
CA ILE A 40 1.59 6.96 8.11
C ILE A 40 2.87 7.70 8.51
N LEU A 41 2.86 8.32 9.69
CA LEU A 41 4.02 9.01 10.25
C LEU A 41 4.92 8.12 11.12
N ALA A 42 4.49 6.91 11.48
CA ALA A 42 5.29 6.03 12.35
C ALA A 42 6.69 5.67 11.79
N PRO A 43 6.87 5.39 10.49
CA PRO A 43 8.21 5.14 9.93
C PRO A 43 9.12 6.37 9.89
N SER A 44 8.55 7.57 10.08
CA SER A 44 9.29 8.83 10.20
C SER A 44 9.93 9.00 11.58
N SER A 45 9.59 8.14 12.56
CA SER A 45 10.23 8.09 13.88
C SER A 45 11.34 7.04 13.90
N SER A 46 12.48 7.37 14.51
CA SER A 46 13.68 6.50 14.54
C SER A 46 13.50 5.15 15.23
N ASP A 47 12.38 4.92 15.92
CA ASP A 47 12.10 3.71 16.70
C ASP A 47 11.42 2.58 15.88
N PHE A 48 11.32 2.77 14.57
CA PHE A 48 10.66 1.82 13.69
C PHE A 48 11.43 0.51 13.55
N ILE A 49 10.71 -0.61 13.45
CA ILE A 49 11.26 -1.98 13.55
C ILE A 49 12.42 -2.26 12.57
N THR A 50 12.40 -1.57 11.44
CA THR A 50 13.38 -1.67 10.35
C THR A 50 14.73 -1.07 10.72
N TYR A 51 14.75 0.05 11.43
CA TYR A 51 16.00 0.65 11.92
C TYR A 51 16.64 -0.23 12.99
N ARG A 52 15.84 -0.80 13.90
CA ARG A 52 16.31 -1.77 14.90
C ARG A 52 16.89 -3.04 14.26
N PHE A 53 16.28 -3.51 13.17
CA PHE A 53 16.80 -4.64 12.40
C PHE A 53 18.13 -4.30 11.70
N LEU A 54 18.22 -3.13 11.06
CA LEU A 54 19.46 -2.65 10.42
C LEU A 54 20.59 -2.44 11.43
N GLU A 55 20.30 -1.87 12.60
CA GLU A 55 21.27 -1.68 13.69
C GLU A 55 21.77 -3.04 14.22
N SER A 56 20.86 -4.00 14.38
CA SER A 56 21.24 -5.37 14.76
C SER A 56 22.15 -5.99 13.71
N ALA A 57 21.90 -5.76 12.42
CA ALA A 57 22.70 -6.28 11.32
C ALA A 57 24.08 -5.59 11.17
N SER A 58 24.17 -4.27 11.41
CA SER A 58 25.46 -3.54 11.31
C SER A 58 26.45 -3.95 12.40
N LYS A 59 25.97 -4.32 13.60
CA LYS A 59 26.83 -4.85 14.69
C LYS A 59 27.57 -6.13 14.31
N TYR A 60 27.05 -6.93 13.38
CA TYR A 60 27.69 -8.17 12.92
C TYR A 60 28.56 -7.98 11.66
N ILE A 61 28.41 -6.87 10.93
CA ILE A 61 29.08 -6.65 9.64
C ILE A 61 29.85 -5.32 9.69
N PRO A 62 31.18 -5.35 9.92
CA PRO A 62 32.01 -4.14 10.07
C PRO A 62 32.16 -3.30 8.80
N PHE A 63 31.60 -3.73 7.66
CA PHE A 63 31.55 -2.96 6.41
C PHE A 63 30.31 -2.06 6.32
N LEU A 64 29.27 -2.27 7.13
CA LEU A 64 28.07 -1.46 7.07
C LEU A 64 28.25 -0.14 7.84
N PRO A 65 27.81 1.00 7.29
CA PRO A 65 27.80 2.26 8.01
C PRO A 65 26.95 2.14 9.29
N ASP A 66 27.31 2.90 10.32
CA ASP A 66 26.58 2.84 11.59
C ASP A 66 25.14 3.34 11.40
N PHE A 67 24.18 2.41 11.48
CA PHE A 67 22.78 2.75 11.41
C PHE A 67 22.21 3.19 12.76
N SER A 68 23.05 3.34 13.80
CA SER A 68 22.69 3.85 15.13
C SER A 68 21.79 5.06 15.02
N ALA A 69 20.75 5.08 15.86
CA ALA A 69 19.72 6.10 15.91
C ALA A 69 20.29 7.47 16.32
N ASP A 70 21.01 8.15 15.43
CA ASP A 70 21.10 9.60 15.49
C ASP A 70 19.66 10.10 15.35
N SER A 71 19.22 10.83 16.37
CA SER A 71 17.86 11.34 16.50
C SER A 71 17.62 12.39 15.41
N PHE A 72 17.24 11.94 14.21
CA PHE A 72 16.73 12.81 13.15
C PHE A 72 15.38 13.36 13.61
N ASN A 73 15.40 14.52 14.26
CA ASN A 73 14.20 15.24 14.64
C ASN A 73 13.78 16.10 13.44
N VAL A 74 13.07 15.47 12.50
CA VAL A 74 12.52 16.19 11.35
C VAL A 74 11.27 16.93 11.82
N GLU A 75 11.41 18.22 12.11
CA GLU A 75 10.27 19.09 12.36
C GLU A 75 9.49 19.29 11.06
N MET A 76 8.28 18.75 11.01
CA MET A 76 7.40 18.91 9.85
C MET A 76 6.87 20.34 9.79
N LEU A 77 7.43 21.15 8.90
CA LEU A 77 6.95 22.51 8.64
C LEU A 77 5.82 22.49 7.60
N ASN A 78 4.64 22.95 8.00
CA ASN A 78 3.54 23.17 7.07
C ASN A 78 3.58 24.60 6.51
N ILE A 79 4.02 24.74 5.27
CA ILE A 79 4.13 26.04 4.59
C ILE A 79 2.81 26.55 3.99
N ASN A 80 1.79 25.68 3.83
CA ASN A 80 0.56 26.01 3.11
C ASN A 80 -0.66 25.32 3.74
N MET A 81 -1.63 26.10 4.23
CA MET A 81 -2.87 25.55 4.82
C MET A 81 -3.62 24.59 3.89
N THR A 82 -3.60 24.86 2.57
CA THR A 82 -4.24 24.00 1.57
C THR A 82 -3.58 22.62 1.46
N THR A 83 -2.28 22.54 1.70
CA THR A 83 -1.52 21.28 1.57
C THR A 83 -1.98 20.25 2.59
N GLN A 84 -2.33 20.67 3.81
CA GLN A 84 -2.81 19.74 4.84
C GLN A 84 -4.13 19.07 4.43
N PHE A 85 -5.06 19.86 3.90
CA PHE A 85 -6.34 19.36 3.43
C PHE A 85 -6.19 18.46 2.19
N MET A 86 -5.35 18.85 1.24
CA MET A 86 -5.11 18.04 0.03
C MET A 86 -4.40 16.73 0.37
N THR A 87 -3.38 16.74 1.24
CA THR A 87 -2.72 15.52 1.72
C THR A 87 -3.72 14.59 2.38
N TYR A 88 -4.65 15.12 3.19
CA TYR A 88 -5.69 14.31 3.83
C TYR A 88 -6.59 13.61 2.79
N ILE A 89 -7.11 14.34 1.80
CA ILE A 89 -7.96 13.76 0.75
C ILE A 89 -7.18 12.74 -0.08
N SER A 90 -6.00 13.10 -0.59
CA SER A 90 -5.20 12.22 -1.45
C SER A 90 -4.80 10.94 -0.73
N THR A 91 -4.40 11.05 0.54
CA THR A 91 -4.06 9.88 1.37
C THR A 91 -5.27 8.98 1.58
N SER A 92 -6.47 9.56 1.77
CA SER A 92 -7.71 8.79 1.93
C SER A 92 -8.12 8.00 0.71
N LEU A 93 -8.01 8.64 -0.45
CA LEU A 93 -8.31 7.99 -1.70
C LEU A 93 -7.27 6.89 -2.00
N ALA A 94 -5.98 7.19 -1.82
CA ALA A 94 -4.91 6.22 -2.03
C ALA A 94 -5.04 5.00 -1.11
N PHE A 95 -5.32 5.21 0.18
CA PHE A 95 -5.51 4.12 1.15
C PHE A 95 -6.74 3.27 0.82
N ALA A 96 -7.85 3.89 0.44
CA ALA A 96 -9.06 3.18 0.06
C ALA A 96 -8.85 2.34 -1.20
N VAL A 97 -8.19 2.89 -2.22
CA VAL A 97 -7.84 2.14 -3.44
C VAL A 97 -6.94 0.96 -3.10
N LEU A 98 -5.92 1.18 -2.25
CA LEU A 98 -5.01 0.12 -1.80
C LEU A 98 -5.74 -1.03 -1.11
N LEU A 99 -6.70 -0.74 -0.23
CA LEU A 99 -7.54 -1.76 0.39
C LEU A 99 -8.53 -2.42 -0.58
N THR A 100 -8.92 -1.72 -1.65
CA THR A 100 -9.86 -2.26 -2.64
C THR A 100 -9.19 -3.20 -3.64
N ILE A 101 -7.89 -3.07 -3.90
CA ILE A 101 -7.15 -3.92 -4.84
C ILE A 101 -7.36 -5.43 -4.63
N PRO A 102 -7.25 -6.02 -3.42
CA PRO A 102 -7.52 -7.45 -3.24
C PRO A 102 -8.94 -7.85 -3.63
N TYR A 103 -9.92 -6.98 -3.39
CA TYR A 103 -11.31 -7.19 -3.83
C TYR A 103 -11.46 -7.06 -5.35
N ILE A 104 -10.78 -6.10 -5.98
CA ILE A 104 -10.76 -5.94 -7.44
C ILE A 104 -10.19 -7.18 -8.10
N LEU A 105 -9.08 -7.72 -7.58
CA LEU A 105 -8.48 -8.96 -8.10
C LEU A 105 -9.46 -10.14 -8.01
N PHE A 106 -10.25 -10.21 -6.94
CA PHE A 106 -11.27 -11.25 -6.78
C PHE A 106 -12.43 -11.09 -7.78
N GLU A 107 -12.97 -9.88 -7.95
CA GLU A 107 -14.08 -9.64 -8.89
C GLU A 107 -13.60 -9.78 -10.35
N LEU A 108 -12.34 -9.41 -10.64
CA LEU A 108 -11.70 -9.65 -11.93
C LEU A 108 -11.53 -11.14 -12.22
N TRP A 109 -11.10 -11.94 -11.23
CA TRP A 109 -11.07 -13.40 -11.36
C TRP A 109 -12.46 -13.95 -11.68
N ARG A 110 -13.48 -13.50 -10.96
CA ARG A 110 -14.87 -13.94 -11.17
C ARG A 110 -15.37 -13.61 -12.58
N PHE A 111 -14.96 -12.48 -13.14
CA PHE A 111 -15.28 -12.10 -14.52
C PHE A 111 -14.57 -12.96 -15.57
N ILE A 112 -13.32 -13.35 -15.31
CA ILE A 112 -12.51 -14.14 -16.26
C ILE A 112 -12.83 -15.65 -16.19
N SER A 113 -13.18 -16.16 -15.00
CA SER A 113 -13.47 -17.58 -14.77
C SER A 113 -14.48 -18.22 -15.73
N PRO A 114 -15.61 -17.60 -16.13
CA PRO A 114 -16.57 -18.21 -17.05
C PRO A 114 -16.04 -18.35 -18.49
N ALA A 115 -14.97 -17.62 -18.86
CA ALA A 115 -14.34 -17.72 -20.16
C ALA A 115 -13.23 -18.79 -20.24
N LEU A 116 -12.90 -19.45 -19.13
CA LEU A 116 -11.81 -20.42 -19.04
C LEU A 116 -12.29 -21.87 -19.09
N TYR A 117 -11.49 -22.74 -19.70
CA TYR A 117 -11.74 -24.18 -19.70
C TYR A 117 -11.68 -24.76 -18.28
N GLU A 118 -12.54 -25.72 -17.96
CA GLU A 118 -12.68 -26.31 -16.61
C GLU A 118 -11.34 -26.80 -16.02
N ASN A 119 -10.43 -27.30 -16.85
CA ASN A 119 -9.08 -27.74 -16.45
C ASN A 119 -8.13 -26.59 -16.09
N GLU A 120 -8.35 -25.39 -16.60
CA GLU A 120 -7.48 -24.21 -16.38
C GLU A 120 -7.96 -23.32 -15.23
N THR A 121 -9.25 -23.43 -14.86
CA THR A 121 -9.85 -22.65 -13.77
C THR A 121 -9.11 -22.79 -12.44
N LYS A 122 -8.58 -23.98 -12.15
CA LYS A 122 -7.81 -24.26 -10.92
C LYS A 122 -6.48 -23.52 -10.91
N GLY A 123 -5.71 -23.57 -12.00
CA GLY A 123 -4.42 -22.88 -12.10
C GLY A 123 -4.58 -21.36 -11.95
N VAL A 124 -5.60 -20.81 -12.61
CA VAL A 124 -5.90 -19.37 -12.52
C VAL A 124 -6.38 -18.97 -11.13
N LYS A 125 -7.21 -19.77 -10.46
CA LYS A 125 -7.60 -19.52 -9.07
C LYS A 125 -6.41 -19.47 -8.12
N MET A 126 -5.44 -20.39 -8.26
CA MET A 126 -4.20 -20.33 -7.51
C MET A 126 -3.41 -19.06 -7.83
N ALA A 127 -3.25 -18.71 -9.11
CA ALA A 127 -2.51 -17.52 -9.53
C ALA A 127 -3.08 -16.21 -8.94
N PHE A 128 -4.41 -16.02 -8.98
CA PHE A 128 -5.06 -14.84 -8.38
C PHE A 128 -4.96 -14.84 -6.84
N GLY A 129 -5.05 -16.01 -6.21
CA GLY A 129 -4.84 -16.14 -4.76
C GLY A 129 -3.41 -15.77 -4.34
N PHE A 130 -2.41 -16.30 -5.05
CA PHE A 130 -1.00 -15.93 -4.86
C PHE A 130 -0.76 -14.45 -5.17
N GLY A 131 -1.41 -13.90 -6.20
CA GLY A 131 -1.34 -12.47 -6.52
C GLY A 131 -1.85 -11.58 -5.40
N GLY A 132 -2.97 -11.93 -4.77
CA GLY A 132 -3.49 -11.22 -3.60
C GLY A 132 -2.52 -11.27 -2.41
N VAL A 133 -1.91 -12.43 -2.15
CA VAL A 133 -0.90 -12.58 -1.09
C VAL A 133 0.36 -11.77 -1.40
N MET A 134 0.87 -11.83 -2.63
CA MET A 134 2.03 -11.04 -3.07
C MET A 134 1.76 -9.54 -2.99
N PHE A 135 0.52 -9.10 -3.26
CA PHE A 135 0.16 -7.69 -3.09
C PHE A 135 0.29 -7.24 -1.64
N VAL A 136 -0.25 -8.02 -0.68
CA VAL A 136 -0.13 -7.71 0.75
C VAL A 136 1.33 -7.73 1.20
N ILE A 137 2.10 -8.72 0.77
CA ILE A 137 3.55 -8.78 1.04
C ILE A 137 4.25 -7.54 0.45
N GLY A 138 3.91 -7.15 -0.77
CA GLY A 138 4.44 -5.94 -1.42
C GLY A 138 4.13 -4.67 -0.63
N CYS A 139 2.89 -4.51 -0.15
CA CYS A 139 2.51 -3.40 0.72
C CYS A 139 3.31 -3.40 2.03
N LEU A 140 3.49 -4.57 2.66
CA LEU A 140 4.28 -4.71 3.88
C LEU A 140 5.76 -4.37 3.61
N VAL A 141 6.36 -4.87 2.54
CA VAL A 141 7.76 -4.56 2.19
C VAL A 141 7.93 -3.08 1.86
N GLY A 142 7.00 -2.48 1.12
CA GLY A 142 7.02 -1.06 0.80
C GLY A 142 6.96 -0.18 2.05
N TYR A 143 6.04 -0.48 2.96
CA TYR A 143 5.86 0.26 4.21
C TYR A 143 7.00 0.02 5.20
N PHE A 144 7.38 -1.25 5.42
CA PHE A 144 8.37 -1.58 6.42
C PHE A 144 9.80 -1.33 5.95
N MET A 145 10.17 -1.62 4.71
CA MET A 145 11.58 -1.58 4.29
C MET A 145 11.89 -0.38 3.42
N VAL A 146 11.11 -0.15 2.37
CA VAL A 146 11.42 0.86 1.34
C VAL A 146 11.26 2.28 1.89
N PHE A 147 10.16 2.56 2.58
CA PHE A 147 9.88 3.90 3.13
C PHE A 147 10.99 4.40 4.08
N PRO A 148 11.40 3.69 5.15
CA PRO A 148 12.42 4.19 6.06
C PRO A 148 13.80 4.34 5.39
N LEU A 149 14.14 3.46 4.45
CA LEU A 149 15.40 3.55 3.72
C LEU A 149 15.46 4.83 2.87
N ILE A 150 14.41 5.11 2.10
CA ILE A 150 14.31 6.32 1.29
C ILE A 150 14.30 7.56 2.19
N PHE A 151 13.51 7.54 3.26
CA PHE A 151 13.40 8.67 4.19
C PHE A 151 14.75 9.04 4.81
N ARG A 152 15.51 8.04 5.29
CA ARG A 152 16.86 8.26 5.83
C ARG A 152 17.84 8.77 4.77
N PHE A 153 17.79 8.22 3.55
CA PHE A 153 18.61 8.70 2.44
C PHE A 153 18.31 10.17 2.15
N LEU A 154 17.04 10.56 2.04
CA LEU A 154 16.63 11.94 1.77
C LEU A 154 17.12 12.94 2.83
N ILE A 155 17.16 12.55 4.11
CA ILE A 155 17.61 13.44 5.20
C ILE A 155 19.13 13.53 5.27
N THR A 156 19.84 12.43 5.00
CA THR A 156 21.30 12.38 5.11
C THR A 156 21.99 12.92 3.84
N PHE A 157 21.25 13.02 2.72
CA PHE A 157 21.80 13.43 1.45
C PHE A 157 22.06 14.94 1.41
N GLU A 158 23.29 15.33 1.70
CA GLU A 158 23.81 16.68 1.46
C GLU A 158 24.74 16.68 0.23
N LEU A 159 24.48 17.59 -0.71
CA LEU A 159 25.41 17.89 -1.80
C LEU A 159 26.48 18.83 -1.24
N SER A 160 27.69 18.31 -1.03
CA SER A 160 28.88 19.14 -0.78
C SER A 160 29.26 19.98 -1.98
#